data_AF-A0A699QB01-F1
#
_entry.id   AF-A0A699QB01-F1
#
_cell.length_a   1.000
_cell.length_b   1.000
_cell.length_c   1.000
_cell.angle_alpha   90.00
_cell.angle_beta   90.00
_cell.angle_gamma   90.00
#
_symmetry.space_group_name_H-M   'P 1'
#
loop_
_entity.id
_entity.type
_entity.pdbx_description
1 polymer ?
#
loop_
_entity_poly.entity_id
_entity_poly.type
_entity_poly.pdbx_seq_one_letter_code
_entity_poly.pdbx_strand_id
1 'polypeptide(L)' 'MGDFNEVRRKEDRWGTAFNVFGTRFFNQFISSVGLVEIQLEGYNFTWAHPSASKMSKLDRFLVSDG' A
#
# COMPACT_ATOMS: atom_id res chain seq x y z
N MET A 1 4.99 -9.65 5.71
CA MET A 1 4.19 -8.62 6.40
C MET A 1 5.11 -7.47 6.75
N GLY A 2 4.68 -6.23 6.58
CA GLY A 2 5.43 -5.08 7.08
C GLY A 2 4.86 -3.76 6.61
N ASP A 3 5.39 -2.67 7.16
CA ASP A 3 5.19 -1.30 6.72
C ASP A 3 6.15 -0.98 5.56
N PHE A 4 5.58 -0.69 4.39
CA PHE A 4 6.36 -0.34 3.18
C PHE A 4 6.49 1.16 2.96
N ASN A 5 5.78 1.97 3.75
CA ASN A 5 5.71 3.43 3.59
C ASN A 5 5.29 3.92 2.19
N GLU A 6 4.73 3.04 1.34
CA GLU A 6 4.23 3.39 0.01
C GLU A 6 2.92 2.66 -0.30
N VAL A 7 2.06 3.31 -1.09
CA VAL A 7 0.77 2.75 -1.51
C VAL A 7 0.87 2.07 -2.87
N ARG A 8 -0.04 1.13 -3.14
CA ARG A 8 -0.10 0.43 -4.44
C ARG A 8 -1.08 1.06 -5.42
N ARG A 9 -2.10 1.74 -4.91
CA ARG A 9 -3.16 2.34 -5.72
C ARG A 9 -3.48 3.75 -5.22
N LYS A 10 -4.19 4.52 -6.03
CA LYS A 10 -4.57 5.89 -5.65
C LYS A 10 -5.58 5.88 -4.50
N GLU A 11 -6.47 4.88 -4.48
CA GLU A 11 -7.54 4.71 -3.51
C GLU A 11 -6.99 4.34 -2.12
N ASP A 12 -5.78 3.79 -2.07
CA ASP A 12 -5.06 3.48 -0.84
C ASP A 12 -4.52 4.74 -0.12
N ARG A 13 -4.77 5.94 -0.66
CA ARG A 13 -4.31 7.23 -0.10
C ARG A 13 -5.44 8.23 -0.05
N TRP A 14 -5.63 8.85 1.10
CA TRP A 14 -6.63 9.88 1.34
C TRP A 14 -6.02 11.13 1.97
N GLY A 15 -6.43 12.31 1.49
CA GLY A 15 -6.09 13.60 2.11
C GLY A 15 -4.65 14.09 1.91
N THR A 16 -3.87 13.41 1.07
CA THR A 16 -2.51 13.82 0.68
C THR A 16 -2.28 13.60 -0.82
N ALA A 17 -1.28 14.30 -1.38
CA ALA A 17 -0.88 14.11 -2.77
C ALA A 17 -0.47 12.65 -3.05
N PHE A 18 -0.81 12.17 -4.25
CA PHE A 18 -0.48 10.82 -4.70
C PHE A 18 0.84 10.81 -5.49
N ASN A 19 1.82 10.04 -5.02
CA ASN A 19 3.09 9.85 -5.72
C ASN A 19 2.98 8.72 -6.75
N VAL A 20 2.70 9.09 -8.00
CA VAL A 20 2.55 8.14 -9.12
C VAL A 20 3.85 7.36 -9.38
N PHE A 21 5.00 8.02 -9.29
CA PHE A 21 6.29 7.37 -9.56
C PHE A 21 6.67 6.38 -8.46
N GLY A 22 6.54 6.77 -7.19
CA GLY A 22 6.78 5.87 -6.06
C GLY A 22 5.89 4.64 -6.10
N THR A 23 4.60 4.83 -6.35
CA THR A 23 3.63 3.73 -6.54
C THR A 23 4.03 2.82 -7.71
N ARG A 24 4.46 3.38 -8.84
CA ARG A 24 4.90 2.61 -10.01
C ARG A 24 6.12 1.76 -9.67
N PHE A 25 7.15 2.34 -9.04
CA PHE A 25 8.35 1.60 -8.66
C PHE A 25 8.05 0.50 -7.64
N PHE A 26 7.18 0.77 -6.66
CA PHE A 26 6.77 -0.22 -5.68
C PHE A 26 6.02 -1.39 -6.33
N ASN A 27 5.06 -1.12 -7.20
CA ASN A 27 4.34 -2.17 -7.94
C ASN A 27 5.26 -2.96 -8.88
N GLN A 28 6.23 -2.30 -9.52
CA GLN A 28 7.22 -2.96 -10.35
C GLN A 28 8.12 -3.88 -9.52
N PHE A 29 8.59 -3.42 -8.35
CA PHE A 29 9.36 -4.25 -7.43
C PHE A 29 8.60 -5.52 -7.07
N ILE A 30 7.36 -5.38 -6.58
CA ILE A 30 6.48 -6.51 -6.20
C ILE A 30 6.35 -7.51 -7.36
N SER A 31 6.07 -7.01 -8.57
CA SER A 31 5.96 -7.86 -9.75
C SER A 31 7.28 -8.53 -10.13
N SER A 32 8.41 -7.84 -10.01
CA SER A 32 9.72 -8.34 -10.43
C SER A 32 10.24 -9.48 -9.55
N VAL A 33 9.80 -9.54 -8.29
CA VAL A 33 10.17 -10.59 -7.33
C VAL A 33 9.05 -11.63 -7.13
N GLY A 34 8.02 -11.63 -7.98
CA GLY A 34 6.95 -12.64 -7.95
C GLY A 34 6.09 -12.58 -6.70
N LEU A 35 5.90 -11.40 -6.11
CA LEU A 35 5.11 -11.23 -4.90
C LEU A 35 3.64 -10.92 -5.23
N VAL A 36 2.73 -11.54 -4.48
CA VAL A 36 1.29 -11.27 -4.51
C VAL A 36 0.83 -10.69 -3.17
N GLU A 37 -0.12 -9.76 -3.21
CA GLU A 37 -0.72 -9.22 -1.99
C GLU A 37 -1.91 -10.07 -1.57
N ILE A 38 -1.93 -10.45 -0.30
CA ILE A 38 -3.10 -11.10 0.30
C ILE A 38 -4.11 -10.00 0.64
N GLN A 39 -5.30 -10.10 0.04
CA GLN A 39 -6.41 -9.23 0.38
C GLN A 39 -6.88 -9.58 1.80
N LEU A 40 -6.63 -8.68 2.75
CA LEU A 40 -7.22 -8.78 4.08
C LEU A 40 -8.61 -8.15 4.06
N GLU A 41 -9.60 -8.87 4.60
CA GLU A 41 -10.91 -8.30 4.89
C GLU A 41 -10.80 -7.36 6.11
N GLY A 42 -11.48 -6.20 6.06
CA GLY A 42 -11.46 -5.21 7.13
C GLY A 42 -11.22 -3.79 6.64
N TYR A 43 -10.42 -3.02 7.39
CA TYR A 43 -10.20 -1.60 7.12
C TYR A 43 -9.36 -1.36 5.85
N ASN A 44 -9.78 -0.39 5.05
CA ASN A 44 -9.10 0.00 3.81
C ASN A 44 -7.75 0.70 4.04
N PHE A 45 -7.50 1.24 5.24
CA PHE A 45 -6.28 1.96 5.61
C PHE A 45 -5.63 1.31 6.82
N THR A 46 -4.30 1.37 6.89
CA THR A 46 -3.52 0.82 8.03
C THR A 46 -2.86 1.93 8.85
N TRP A 47 -2.76 3.13 8.27
CA TRP A 47 -2.30 4.34 8.94
C TRP A 47 -3.34 5.45 8.80
N ALA A 48 -3.56 6.18 9.88
CA ALA A 48 -4.42 7.36 9.91
C ALA A 48 -3.83 8.44 10.82
N HIS A 49 -3.89 9.69 10.37
CA HIS A 49 -3.67 10.83 11.25
C HIS A 49 -4.79 10.90 12.31
N PRO A 50 -4.54 11.34 13.55
CA PRO A 50 -5.57 11.39 14.60
C PRO A 50 -6.86 12.15 14.24
N SER A 51 -6.75 13.13 13.35
CA SER A 51 -7.91 13.89 12.84
C SER A 51 -8.67 13.23 11.69
N ALA A 52 -8.28 12.02 11.26
CA ALA A 52 -8.79 11.30 10.08
C ALA A 52 -8.72 12.07 8.75
N SER A 53 -8.00 13.20 8.71
CA SER A 53 -7.88 14.01 7.49
C SER A 53 -6.87 13.44 6.49
N LYS A 54 -5.98 12.55 6.94
CA LYS A 54 -4.97 11.88 6.12
C LYS A 54 -4.93 10.41 6.50
N MET A 55 -5.04 9.53 5.52
CA MET A 55 -5.02 8.09 5.74
C MET A 55 -4.27 7.41 4.59
N SER A 56 -3.63 6.28 4.87
CA SER A 56 -2.92 5.49 3.86
C SER A 56 -2.89 4.01 4.21
N LYS A 57 -2.88 3.15 3.18
CA LYS A 57 -2.61 1.71 3.33
C LYS A 57 -1.14 1.44 3.08
N LEU A 58 -0.36 1.42 4.16
CA LEU A 58 1.11 1.30 4.14
C LEU A 58 1.59 -0.09 4.56
N ASP A 59 0.86 -0.75 5.46
CA ASP A 59 1.15 -2.09 5.93
C ASP A 59 0.54 -3.13 5.00
N ARG A 60 1.35 -4.08 4.52
CA ARG A 60 0.90 -5.12 3.59
C ARG A 60 1.46 -6.50 3.91
N PHE A 61 0.71 -7.50 3.49
CA PHE A 61 1.13 -8.90 3.46
C PHE A 61 1.40 -9.27 2.01
N LEU A 62 2.69 -9.37 1.69
CA LEU A 62 3.18 -9.86 0.41
C LEU A 62 3.76 -11.25 0.60
N VAL A 63 3.39 -12.18 -0.27
CA VAL A 63 3.86 -13.57 -0.29
C VAL A 63 4.33 -13.94 -1.69
N SER A 64 5.27 -14.87 -1.82
CA SER A 64 5.69 -15.39 -3.12
C SER A 64 4.57 -16.22 -3.73
N ASP A 65 4.32 -16.03 -5.03
CA ASP A 65 3.61 -17.02 -5.83
C ASP A 65 4.54 -18.23 -6.02
N GLY A 66 4.05 -19.43 -5.71
CA GLY A 66 4.85 -20.64 -5.55
C GLY A 66 5.55 -21.15 -6.81
#